data_AF-A0A9E3SVG2-F1
#
_entry.id   AF-A0A9E3SVG2-F1
#
_cell.length_a   1.000
_cell.length_b   1.000
_cell.length_c   1.000
_cell.angle_alpha   90.00
_cell.angle_beta   90.00
_cell.angle_gamma   90.00
#
_symmetry.space_group_name_H-M   'P 1'
#
loop_
_entity.id
_entity.type
_entity.pdbx_description
1 polymer ?
#
loop_
_entity_poly.entity_id
_entity_poly.type
_entity_poly.pdbx_seq_one_letter_code
_entity_poly.pdbx_strand_id
1 'polypeptide(L)'
;MTFNSLFHPTDPDRSRFLNGLFNLFARDVIRCWTTDPQCAYTNLGKPTLRQTGAARGSPLDFAFQERRKQQVFAVVMLSDPLDNTPLKDPAQIEAFRSTRTFAAFLEAAQKPADFTLGIGSSEYPAAGSILIWSSFESKKTRAVIRKTYAFQDVLSLEDIVRDLIQWQNRDFQMLLDRRAAWCYDFFRSIRQLK
;
A
#
# COMPACT_ATOMS: atom_id res chain seq x y z
N MET A 1 13.61 0.79 -18.25
CA MET A 1 12.18 1.04 -17.98
C MET A 1 12.04 1.37 -16.50
N THR A 2 11.36 2.46 -16.13
CA THR A 2 11.07 2.80 -14.72
C THR A 2 9.69 2.27 -14.33
N PHE A 3 9.42 2.09 -13.03
CA PHE A 3 8.09 1.68 -12.55
C PHE A 3 7.00 2.64 -13.05
N ASN A 4 7.22 3.95 -12.94
CA ASN A 4 6.25 4.95 -13.42
C ASN A 4 6.02 4.86 -14.94
N SER A 5 7.07 4.59 -15.74
CA SER A 5 6.93 4.49 -17.21
C SER A 5 6.08 3.31 -17.68
N LEU A 6 5.89 2.27 -16.85
CA LEU A 6 5.01 1.14 -17.15
C LEU A 6 3.54 1.56 -17.22
N PHE A 7 3.17 2.59 -16.46
CA PHE A 7 1.81 3.09 -16.29
C PHE A 7 1.47 4.30 -17.16
N HIS A 8 2.47 4.85 -17.84
CA HIS A 8 2.34 6.02 -18.71
C HIS A 8 2.87 5.74 -20.12
N PRO A 9 2.39 4.68 -20.83
CA PRO A 9 2.63 4.56 -22.25
C PRO A 9 2.09 5.77 -23.02
N THR A 10 2.55 5.93 -24.26
CA THR A 10 2.08 7.00 -25.18
C THR A 10 0.59 6.91 -25.48
N ASP A 11 -0.01 5.73 -25.31
CA ASP A 11 -1.45 5.46 -25.47
C ASP A 11 -2.19 5.63 -24.13
N PRO A 12 -3.07 6.64 -23.99
CA PRO A 12 -3.84 6.87 -22.77
C PRO A 12 -4.76 5.72 -22.36
N ASP A 13 -5.32 4.99 -23.31
CA ASP A 13 -6.23 3.87 -23.02
C ASP A 13 -5.44 2.70 -22.45
N ARG A 14 -4.24 2.47 -22.98
CA ARG A 14 -3.29 1.50 -22.41
C ARG A 14 -2.86 1.91 -20.99
N SER A 15 -2.61 3.19 -20.73
CA SER A 15 -2.27 3.69 -19.38
C SER A 15 -3.38 3.35 -18.38
N ARG A 16 -4.64 3.71 -18.70
CA ARG A 16 -5.80 3.41 -17.84
C ARG A 16 -5.97 1.91 -17.61
N PHE A 17 -5.82 1.11 -18.66
CA PHE A 17 -5.92 -0.34 -18.57
C PHE A 17 -4.85 -0.93 -17.63
N LEU A 18 -3.57 -0.55 -17.79
CA LEU A 18 -2.47 -1.06 -16.98
C LEU A 18 -2.58 -0.60 -15.52
N ASN A 19 -2.98 0.65 -15.28
CA ASN A 19 -3.24 1.15 -13.92
C ASN A 19 -4.37 0.37 -13.25
N GLY A 20 -5.50 0.21 -13.94
CA GLY A 20 -6.63 -0.57 -13.44
C GLY A 20 -6.23 -2.00 -13.12
N LEU A 21 -5.53 -2.66 -14.05
CA LEU A 21 -5.07 -4.03 -13.88
C LEU A 21 -4.13 -4.18 -12.68
N PHE A 22 -3.14 -3.31 -12.53
CA PHE A 22 -2.20 -3.38 -11.40
C PHE A 22 -2.90 -3.15 -10.06
N ASN A 23 -3.84 -2.21 -10.00
CA ASN A 23 -4.59 -1.93 -8.79
C ASN A 23 -5.47 -3.10 -8.31
N LEU A 24 -5.85 -4.02 -9.21
CA LEU A 24 -6.58 -5.23 -8.83
C LEU A 24 -5.75 -6.16 -7.93
N PHE A 25 -4.42 -6.14 -8.05
CA PHE A 25 -3.55 -7.04 -7.30
C PHE A 25 -2.42 -6.34 -6.53
N ALA A 26 -2.37 -5.00 -6.49
CA ALA A 26 -1.37 -4.25 -5.73
C ALA A 26 -1.31 -4.67 -4.25
N ARG A 27 -2.47 -4.97 -3.63
CA ARG A 27 -2.51 -5.50 -2.25
C ARG A 27 -1.90 -6.89 -2.11
N ASP A 28 -1.96 -7.72 -3.15
CA ASP A 28 -1.31 -9.04 -3.14
C ASP A 28 0.21 -8.91 -3.27
N VAL A 29 0.71 -7.90 -3.99
CA VAL A 29 2.15 -7.58 -4.02
C VAL A 29 2.65 -7.26 -2.61
N ILE A 30 1.91 -6.44 -1.85
CA ILE A 30 2.25 -6.14 -0.44
C ILE A 30 2.25 -7.40 0.42
N ARG A 31 1.30 -8.32 0.19
CA ARG A 31 1.25 -9.60 0.91
C ARG A 31 2.51 -10.43 0.63
N CYS A 32 2.90 -10.60 -0.63
CA CYS A 32 4.14 -11.29 -0.99
C CYS A 32 5.36 -10.66 -0.31
N TRP A 33 5.43 -9.32 -0.25
CA TRP A 33 6.54 -8.60 0.37
C TRP A 33 6.60 -8.86 1.88
N THR A 34 5.48 -8.73 2.58
CA THR A 34 5.42 -8.92 4.03
C THR A 34 5.57 -10.38 4.49
N THR A 35 5.40 -11.36 3.61
CA THR A 35 5.68 -12.78 3.90
C THR A 35 7.14 -13.16 3.69
N ASP A 36 7.92 -12.36 2.95
CA ASP A 36 9.34 -12.63 2.72
C ASP A 36 10.15 -12.50 4.03
N PRO A 37 11.05 -13.44 4.36
CA PRO A 37 11.92 -13.36 5.54
C PRO A 37 12.81 -12.11 5.59
N GLN A 38 13.14 -11.51 4.44
CA GLN A 38 13.97 -10.30 4.37
C GLN A 38 13.18 -9.02 4.69
N CYS A 39 11.84 -9.06 4.64
CA CYS A 39 11.02 -7.92 4.98
C CYS A 39 11.04 -7.65 6.50
N ALA A 40 11.29 -6.40 6.87
CA ALA A 40 11.29 -5.97 8.28
C ALA A 40 9.91 -6.02 8.95
N TYR A 41 8.85 -6.17 8.16
CA TYR A 41 7.47 -6.16 8.62
C TYR A 41 6.79 -7.50 8.36
N THR A 42 5.80 -7.81 9.19
CA THR A 42 4.82 -8.88 8.95
C THR A 42 3.44 -8.26 8.85
N ASN A 43 2.64 -8.68 7.87
CA ASN A 43 1.26 -8.23 7.73
C ASN A 43 0.36 -9.04 8.66
N LEU A 44 -0.30 -8.36 9.60
CA LEU A 44 -1.25 -8.97 10.53
C LEU A 44 -2.67 -9.08 9.94
N GLY A 45 -2.92 -8.46 8.78
CA GLY A 45 -4.21 -8.48 8.09
C GLY A 45 -4.85 -7.10 8.01
N LYS A 46 -6.17 -7.08 7.81
CA LYS A 46 -6.96 -5.86 7.63
C LYS A 46 -7.43 -5.32 8.99
N PRO A 47 -6.97 -4.14 9.45
CA PRO A 47 -7.34 -3.64 10.76
C PRO A 47 -8.53 -2.69 10.70
N THR A 48 -9.13 -2.47 11.86
CA THR A 48 -9.97 -1.31 12.15
C THR A 48 -9.23 -0.41 13.13
N LEU A 49 -8.88 0.80 12.71
CA LEU A 49 -8.28 1.82 13.56
C LEU A 49 -9.37 2.47 14.43
N ARG A 50 -9.18 2.49 15.74
CA ARG A 50 -10.11 3.08 16.70
C ARG A 50 -9.34 4.03 17.61
N GLN A 51 -9.97 5.15 17.95
CA GLN A 51 -9.52 5.90 19.12
C GLN A 51 -9.81 5.04 20.36
N THR A 52 -8.90 5.04 21.34
CA THR A 52 -9.04 4.23 22.55
C THR A 52 -10.38 4.49 23.24
N GLY A 53 -11.17 3.44 23.45
CA GLY A 53 -12.52 3.50 24.03
C GLY A 53 -13.66 3.80 23.04
N ALA A 54 -13.37 4.07 21.76
CA ALA A 54 -14.40 4.31 20.76
C ALA A 54 -15.01 3.00 20.22
N ALA A 55 -16.35 2.94 20.14
CA ALA A 55 -17.07 1.80 19.58
C ALA A 55 -16.98 1.71 18.04
N ARG A 56 -16.78 2.84 17.36
CA ARG A 56 -16.65 2.91 15.89
C ARG A 56 -15.19 3.15 15.52
N GLY A 57 -14.77 2.57 14.40
CA GLY A 57 -13.44 2.78 13.85
C GLY A 57 -13.42 2.93 12.34
N SER A 58 -12.23 3.15 11.83
CA SER A 58 -11.92 3.37 10.42
C SER A 58 -11.19 2.14 9.87
N PRO A 59 -11.76 1.42 8.89
CA PRO A 59 -11.07 0.29 8.28
C PRO A 59 -9.87 0.78 7.46
N LEU A 60 -8.70 0.16 7.63
CA LEU A 60 -7.50 0.46 6.85
C LEU A 60 -7.15 -0.68 5.89
N ASP A 61 -6.08 -0.51 5.10
CA ASP A 61 -5.60 -1.53 4.18
C ASP A 61 -4.88 -2.66 4.92
N PHE A 62 -3.92 -2.30 5.80
CA PHE A 62 -3.10 -3.27 6.52
C PHE A 62 -2.76 -2.82 7.94
N ALA A 63 -2.40 -3.79 8.79
CA ALA A 63 -1.64 -3.57 10.01
C ALA A 63 -0.31 -4.31 9.88
N PHE A 64 0.80 -3.58 10.04
CA PHE A 64 2.14 -4.16 9.99
C PHE A 64 2.72 -4.28 11.37
N GLN A 65 3.33 -5.42 11.67
CA GLN A 65 4.17 -5.59 12.84
C GLN A 65 5.65 -5.53 12.43
N GLU A 66 6.44 -4.64 13.02
CA GLU A 66 7.90 -4.67 12.85
C GLU A 66 8.48 -5.90 13.57
N ARG A 67 9.18 -6.76 12.84
CA ARG A 67 9.68 -8.04 13.37
C ARG A 67 10.63 -7.87 14.56
N ARG A 68 11.46 -6.82 14.57
CA ARG A 68 12.48 -6.64 15.60
C ARG A 68 11.90 -6.12 16.92
N LYS A 69 11.01 -5.12 16.88
CA LYS A 69 10.47 -4.47 18.08
C LYS A 69 9.05 -4.91 18.44
N GLN A 70 8.42 -5.70 17.58
CA GLN A 70 7.06 -6.19 17.74
C GLN A 70 6.00 -5.07 17.80
N GLN A 71 6.35 -3.86 17.36
CA GLN A 71 5.46 -2.71 17.29
C GLN A 71 4.48 -2.84 16.12
N VAL A 72 3.21 -2.47 16.34
CA VAL A 72 2.15 -2.60 15.33
C VAL A 72 1.76 -1.21 14.80
N PHE A 73 1.74 -1.09 13.48
CA PHE A 73 1.53 0.17 12.77
C PHE A 73 0.26 0.11 11.93
N ALA A 74 -0.46 1.24 11.93
CA ALA A 74 -1.57 1.48 11.02
C ALA A 74 -1.02 1.70 9.61
N VAL A 75 -1.57 1.04 8.58
CA VAL A 75 -1.05 1.18 7.21
C VAL A 75 -2.16 1.49 6.24
N VAL A 76 -1.96 2.56 5.47
CA VAL A 76 -2.81 2.93 4.33
C VAL A 76 -1.98 2.87 3.06
N MET A 77 -2.55 2.27 2.02
CA MET A 77 -1.99 2.23 0.69
C MET A 77 -2.78 3.17 -0.21
N LEU A 78 -2.12 4.20 -0.70
CA LEU A 78 -2.66 5.09 -1.72
C LEU A 78 -2.00 4.76 -3.06
N SER A 79 -2.80 4.24 -3.97
CA SER A 79 -2.45 4.03 -5.37
C SER A 79 -3.54 4.69 -6.20
N ASP A 80 -3.28 5.87 -6.75
CA ASP A 80 -4.25 6.53 -7.63
C ASP A 80 -4.35 5.75 -8.95
N PRO A 81 -5.54 5.21 -9.31
CA PRO A 81 -5.73 4.47 -10.56
C PRO A 81 -5.62 5.30 -11.84
N LEU A 82 -5.70 6.63 -11.74
CA LEU A 82 -5.82 7.46 -12.93
C LEU A 82 -4.51 8.18 -13.24
N ASP A 83 -3.75 8.55 -12.22
CA ASP A 83 -2.54 9.34 -12.43
C ASP A 83 -1.24 8.66 -12.00
N ASN A 84 -1.29 7.65 -11.11
CA ASN A 84 -0.10 6.94 -10.60
C ASN A 84 1.12 7.85 -10.34
N THR A 85 0.85 9.11 -9.96
CA THR A 85 1.87 10.15 -9.97
C THR A 85 2.84 9.89 -8.82
N PRO A 86 4.15 10.06 -9.06
CA PRO A 86 5.11 10.06 -7.98
C PRO A 86 4.67 11.07 -6.92
N LEU A 87 4.82 10.71 -5.65
CA LEU A 87 4.64 11.65 -4.56
C LEU A 87 5.78 12.68 -4.64
N LYS A 88 5.41 13.97 -4.72
CA LYS A 88 6.29 15.13 -4.88
C LYS A 88 6.28 16.01 -3.64
N ASP A 89 5.10 16.23 -3.07
CA ASP A 89 4.91 17.16 -1.97
C ASP A 89 3.74 16.77 -1.04
N PRO A 90 3.66 17.40 0.17
CA PRO A 90 2.60 17.12 1.13
C PRO A 90 1.17 17.40 0.65
N ALA A 91 0.97 18.34 -0.30
CA ALA A 91 -0.39 18.73 -0.72
C ALA A 91 -1.14 17.55 -1.38
N GLN A 92 -0.42 16.64 -2.04
CA GLN A 92 -1.00 15.42 -2.58
C GLN A 92 -1.60 14.51 -1.49
N ILE A 93 -1.00 14.45 -0.30
CA ILE A 93 -1.54 13.71 0.84
C ILE A 93 -2.75 14.44 1.42
N GLU A 94 -2.66 15.76 1.51
CA GLU A 94 -3.69 16.60 2.09
C GLU A 94 -5.03 16.48 1.35
N ALA A 95 -5.01 16.23 0.04
CA ALA A 95 -6.20 15.99 -0.77
C ALA A 95 -7.06 14.82 -0.25
N PHE A 96 -6.47 13.84 0.44
CA PHE A 96 -7.19 12.68 1.00
C PHE A 96 -7.76 12.92 2.41
N ARG A 97 -7.40 14.04 3.07
CA ARG A 97 -7.82 14.34 4.46
C ARG A 97 -9.34 14.48 4.61
N SER A 98 -10.04 14.82 3.54
CA SER A 98 -11.51 14.94 3.54
C SER A 98 -12.22 13.64 3.94
N THR A 99 -11.58 12.49 3.77
CA THR A 99 -12.15 11.20 4.18
C THR A 99 -11.93 10.95 5.68
N ARG A 100 -12.98 10.53 6.39
CA ARG A 100 -12.91 10.21 7.82
C ARG A 100 -11.81 9.18 8.14
N THR A 101 -11.66 8.17 7.30
CA THR A 101 -10.65 7.12 7.47
C THR A 101 -9.24 7.70 7.41
N PHE A 102 -8.95 8.52 6.41
CA PHE A 102 -7.62 9.08 6.24
C PHE A 102 -7.31 10.15 7.29
N ALA A 103 -8.29 10.97 7.69
CA ALA A 103 -8.14 11.91 8.79
C ALA A 103 -7.73 11.19 10.10
N ALA A 104 -8.40 10.09 10.44
CA ALA A 104 -8.06 9.28 11.61
C ALA A 104 -6.66 8.64 11.49
N PHE A 105 -6.28 8.20 10.28
CA PHE A 105 -4.94 7.66 10.02
C PHE A 105 -3.82 8.70 10.20
N LEU A 106 -4.04 9.94 9.73
CA LEU A 106 -3.10 11.05 9.96
C LEU A 106 -3.01 11.43 11.43
N GLU A 107 -4.13 11.43 12.16
CA GLU A 107 -4.14 11.69 13.60
C GLU A 107 -3.38 10.60 14.38
N ALA A 108 -3.59 9.32 14.03
CA ALA A 108 -2.86 8.20 14.63
C ALA A 108 -1.35 8.24 14.35
N ALA A 109 -0.90 8.91 13.27
CA ALA A 109 0.52 9.15 13.03
C ALA A 109 1.11 10.11 14.07
N GLN A 110 0.36 11.15 14.44
CA GLN A 110 0.81 12.19 15.37
C GLN A 110 0.64 11.79 16.84
N LYS A 111 -0.43 11.06 17.16
CA LYS A 111 -0.79 10.66 18.53
C LYS A 111 -1.09 9.16 18.62
N PRO A 112 -0.12 8.28 18.31
CA PRO A 112 -0.38 6.84 18.22
C PRO A 112 -0.91 6.22 19.52
N ALA A 113 -0.51 6.75 20.69
CA ALA A 113 -0.97 6.28 21.99
C ALA A 113 -2.49 6.41 22.21
N ASP A 114 -3.16 7.30 21.46
CA ASP A 114 -4.60 7.51 21.55
C ASP A 114 -5.39 6.49 20.71
N PHE A 115 -4.72 5.58 20.01
CA PHE A 115 -5.33 4.67 19.05
C PHE A 115 -4.98 3.20 19.27
N THR A 116 -5.91 2.34 18.86
CA THR A 116 -5.78 0.89 18.80
C THR A 116 -6.12 0.36 17.41
N LEU A 117 -5.56 -0.80 17.07
CA LEU A 117 -5.81 -1.54 15.84
C LEU A 117 -6.50 -2.85 16.19
N GLY A 118 -7.78 -2.94 15.86
CA GLY A 118 -8.54 -4.18 15.98
C GLY A 118 -8.32 -5.07 14.75
N ILE A 119 -7.84 -6.29 14.97
CA ILE A 119 -7.51 -7.27 13.93
C ILE A 119 -8.14 -8.60 14.33
N GLY A 120 -9.22 -8.99 13.66
CA GLY A 120 -10.04 -10.12 14.11
C GLY A 120 -10.58 -9.88 15.52
N SER A 121 -10.29 -10.79 16.45
CA SER A 121 -10.65 -10.68 17.88
C SER A 121 -9.60 -9.99 18.74
N SER A 122 -8.45 -9.63 18.18
CA SER A 122 -7.32 -9.06 18.91
C SER A 122 -7.27 -7.54 18.76
N GLU A 123 -6.85 -6.85 19.82
CA GLU A 123 -6.57 -5.41 19.78
C GLU A 123 -5.10 -5.16 20.09
N TYR A 124 -4.50 -4.25 19.32
CA TYR A 124 -3.09 -3.87 19.45
C TYR A 124 -3.00 -2.35 19.65
N PRO A 125 -2.14 -1.86 20.56
CA PRO A 125 -1.84 -0.43 20.62
C PRO A 125 -1.16 0.00 19.32
N ALA A 126 -1.58 1.13 18.75
CA ALA A 126 -0.90 1.69 17.59
C ALA A 126 0.44 2.28 18.02
N ALA A 127 1.52 1.93 17.31
CA ALA A 127 2.85 2.50 17.52
C ALA A 127 3.16 3.66 16.54
N GLY A 128 2.27 3.90 15.58
CA GLY A 128 2.41 4.91 14.54
C GLY A 128 1.68 4.51 13.26
N SER A 129 1.93 5.28 12.21
CA SER A 129 1.32 5.08 10.89
C SER A 129 2.40 4.93 9.82
N ILE A 130 2.16 4.04 8.85
CA ILE A 130 2.99 3.85 7.66
C ILE A 130 2.13 4.16 6.43
N LEU A 131 2.63 5.03 5.56
CA LEU A 131 2.00 5.32 4.28
C LEU A 131 2.69 4.51 3.18
N ILE A 132 1.92 3.82 2.33
CA ILE A 132 2.41 3.23 1.09
C ILE A 132 1.89 4.07 -0.08
N TRP A 133 2.79 4.54 -0.94
CA TRP A 133 2.47 5.25 -2.18
C TRP A 133 2.93 4.46 -3.41
N SER A 134 2.56 4.88 -4.62
CA SER A 134 3.03 4.24 -5.87
C SER A 134 4.55 4.35 -6.05
N SER A 135 5.08 5.58 -6.07
CA SER A 135 6.49 5.93 -6.22
C SER A 135 6.79 7.30 -5.59
N PHE A 136 8.07 7.66 -5.49
CA PHE A 136 8.51 8.98 -5.02
C PHE A 136 9.26 9.71 -6.13
N GLU A 137 9.12 11.04 -6.17
CA GLU A 137 9.99 11.86 -7.03
C GLU A 137 11.45 11.77 -6.59
N SER A 138 11.69 11.74 -5.28
CA SER A 138 13.03 11.61 -4.73
C SER A 138 13.04 11.04 -3.31
N LYS A 139 14.20 10.57 -2.86
CA LYS A 139 14.43 10.19 -1.45
C LYS A 139 14.22 11.37 -0.49
N LYS A 140 14.45 12.61 -0.94
CA LYS A 140 14.21 13.82 -0.14
C LYS A 140 12.72 14.00 0.13
N THR A 141 11.87 13.75 -0.87
CA THR A 141 10.42 13.81 -0.73
C THR A 141 9.94 12.85 0.36
N ARG A 142 10.39 11.59 0.34
CA ARG A 142 10.08 10.59 1.39
C ARG A 142 10.40 11.14 2.80
N ALA A 143 11.59 11.73 2.98
CA ALA A 143 12.01 12.26 4.28
C ALA A 143 11.16 13.46 4.73
N VAL A 144 10.82 14.37 3.81
CA VAL A 144 9.96 15.52 4.08
C VAL A 144 8.57 15.05 4.51
N ILE A 145 7.94 14.17 3.74
CA ILE A 145 6.59 13.64 4.03
C ILE A 145 6.56 12.96 5.40
N ARG A 146 7.55 12.10 5.67
CA ARG A 146 7.66 11.38 6.93
C ARG A 146 7.70 12.35 8.12
N LYS A 147 8.50 13.41 8.01
CA LYS A 147 8.63 14.43 9.07
C LYS A 147 7.34 15.25 9.22
N THR A 148 6.74 15.70 8.11
CA THR A 148 5.55 16.57 8.11
C THR A 148 4.35 15.91 8.78
N TYR A 149 4.12 14.62 8.52
CA TYR A 149 2.96 13.89 9.03
C TYR A 149 3.26 12.97 10.22
N ALA A 150 4.50 13.00 10.74
CA ALA A 150 4.96 12.11 11.79
C ALA A 150 4.78 10.62 11.48
N PHE A 151 4.90 10.23 10.20
CA PHE A 151 4.83 8.82 9.83
C PHE A 151 6.03 8.05 10.40
N GLN A 152 5.77 6.83 10.86
CA GLN A 152 6.83 5.91 11.22
C GLN A 152 7.69 5.63 9.99
N ASP A 153 7.05 5.38 8.85
CA ASP A 153 7.70 5.19 7.57
C ASP A 153 6.78 5.59 6.40
N VAL A 154 7.39 5.83 5.25
CA VAL A 154 6.71 6.06 3.98
C VAL A 154 7.36 5.15 2.95
N LEU A 155 6.62 4.18 2.44
CA LEU A 155 7.08 3.14 1.52
C LEU A 155 6.53 3.40 0.12
N SER A 156 7.21 2.87 -0.91
CA SER A 156 6.70 2.89 -2.28
C SER A 156 6.45 1.49 -2.81
N LEU A 157 5.41 1.32 -3.63
CA LEU A 157 5.18 0.10 -4.38
C LEU A 157 6.34 -0.19 -5.33
N GLU A 158 6.96 0.85 -5.90
CA GLU A 158 8.18 0.70 -6.70
C GLU A 158 9.32 0.02 -5.91
N ASP A 159 9.64 0.49 -4.71
CA ASP A 159 10.70 -0.10 -3.89
C ASP A 159 10.32 -1.51 -3.44
N ILE A 160 9.06 -1.73 -3.07
CA ILE A 160 8.54 -3.06 -2.68
C ILE A 160 8.65 -4.07 -3.84
N VAL A 161 8.30 -3.67 -5.07
CA VAL A 161 8.47 -4.53 -6.25
C VAL A 161 9.95 -4.78 -6.52
N ARG A 162 10.82 -3.77 -6.36
CA ARG A 162 12.26 -3.93 -6.52
C ARG A 162 12.84 -4.92 -5.52
N ASP A 163 12.43 -4.82 -4.25
CA ASP A 163 12.79 -5.77 -3.20
C ASP A 163 12.40 -7.19 -3.61
N LEU A 164 11.13 -7.41 -3.99
CA LEU A 164 10.62 -8.73 -4.38
C LEU A 164 11.36 -9.34 -5.57
N ILE A 165 11.73 -8.52 -6.56
CA ILE A 165 12.55 -8.94 -7.70
C ILE A 165 13.95 -9.32 -7.23
N GLN A 166 14.60 -8.47 -6.43
CA GLN A 166 15.95 -8.70 -5.92
C GLN A 166 16.03 -9.96 -5.05
N TRP A 167 15.01 -10.20 -4.23
CA TRP A 167 14.89 -11.36 -3.36
C TRP A 167 14.48 -12.63 -4.09
N GLN A 168 14.14 -12.52 -5.39
CA GLN A 168 13.62 -13.64 -6.19
C GLN A 168 12.42 -14.30 -5.50
N ASN A 169 11.53 -13.49 -4.93
CA ASN A 169 10.43 -13.98 -4.11
C ASN A 169 9.49 -14.85 -4.94
N ARG A 170 9.41 -16.14 -4.59
CA ARG A 170 8.66 -17.15 -5.36
C ARG A 170 7.17 -16.84 -5.44
N ASP A 171 6.57 -16.39 -4.35
CA ASP A 171 5.13 -16.12 -4.30
C ASP A 171 4.77 -14.94 -5.20
N PHE A 172 5.63 -13.92 -5.26
CA PHE A 172 5.48 -12.80 -6.18
C PHE A 172 5.58 -13.24 -7.64
N GLN A 173 6.55 -14.08 -8.00
CA GLN A 173 6.65 -14.62 -9.38
C GLN A 173 5.38 -15.41 -9.74
N MET A 174 4.95 -16.31 -8.84
CA MET A 174 3.72 -17.08 -9.04
C MET A 174 2.47 -16.20 -9.14
N LEU A 175 2.41 -15.10 -8.39
CA LEU A 175 1.33 -14.12 -8.50
C LEU A 175 1.31 -13.52 -9.91
N LEU A 176 2.45 -13.04 -10.42
CA LEU A 176 2.54 -12.45 -11.76
C LEU A 176 2.13 -13.44 -12.85
N ASP A 177 2.66 -14.67 -12.81
CA ASP A 177 2.36 -15.71 -13.79
C ASP A 177 0.86 -16.05 -13.81
N ARG A 178 0.24 -16.17 -12.63
CA ARG A 178 -1.21 -16.44 -12.51
C ARG A 178 -2.04 -15.29 -13.08
N ARG A 179 -1.71 -14.04 -12.75
CA ARG A 179 -2.45 -12.87 -13.27
C ARG A 179 -2.31 -12.77 -14.79
N ALA A 180 -1.12 -13.03 -15.34
CA ALA A 180 -0.90 -13.05 -16.79
C ALA A 180 -1.74 -14.14 -17.47
N ALA A 181 -1.74 -15.36 -16.93
CA ALA A 181 -2.54 -16.47 -17.45
C ALA A 181 -4.04 -16.16 -17.43
N TRP A 182 -4.57 -15.62 -16.33
CA TRP A 182 -6.00 -15.27 -16.24
C TRP A 182 -6.43 -14.22 -17.25
N CYS A 183 -5.60 -13.18 -17.45
CA CYS A 183 -5.86 -12.18 -18.48
C CYS A 183 -5.89 -12.83 -19.88
N TYR A 184 -4.92 -13.69 -20.19
CA TYR A 184 -4.88 -14.41 -21.46
C TYR A 184 -6.13 -15.27 -21.67
N ASP A 185 -6.50 -16.07 -20.68
CA ASP A 185 -7.67 -16.95 -20.72
C ASP A 185 -8.98 -16.18 -20.85
N PHE A 186 -9.11 -15.04 -20.16
CA PHE A 186 -10.27 -14.15 -20.26
C PHE A 186 -10.44 -13.62 -21.69
N PHE A 187 -9.39 -13.03 -22.28
CA PHE A 187 -9.46 -12.50 -23.63
C PHE A 187 -9.69 -13.58 -24.68
N ARG A 188 -9.10 -14.77 -24.48
CA ARG A 188 -9.34 -15.93 -25.33
C ARG A 188 -10.80 -16.38 -25.26
N SER A 189 -11.36 -16.46 -24.07
CA SER A 189 -12.73 -16.95 -23.85
C SER A 189 -13.78 -16.00 -24.40
N ILE A 190 -13.62 -14.68 -24.22
CA ILE A 190 -14.56 -13.68 -24.77
C ILE A 190 -14.65 -13.77 -26.30
N ARG A 191 -13.53 -14.02 -26.99
CA ARG A 191 -13.52 -14.19 -28.46
C ARG A 191 -14.28 -15.43 -28.94
N GLN A 192 -14.57 -16.37 -28.04
CA GLN A 192 -15.25 -17.63 -28.34
C GLN A 192 -16.72 -17.62 -27.89
N LEU A 193 -17.18 -16.54 -27.23
CA LEU A 193 -18.60 -16.37 -26.89
C LEU A 193 -19.41 -16.21 -28.18
N LYS A 194 -20.45 -17.03 -28.32
CA LYS A 194 -21.43 -16.99 -29.40
C LYS A 194 -22.70 -16.29 -28.95
#